data_AF-A0A1W7LNQ3-F1
#
_entry.id   AF-A0A1W7LNQ3-F1
#
_cell.length_a   1.000
_cell.length_b   1.000
_cell.length_c   1.000
_cell.angle_alpha   90.00
_cell.angle_beta   90.00
_cell.angle_gamma   90.00
#
_symmetry.space_group_name_H-M   'P 1'
#
loop_
_entity.id
_entity.type
_entity.pdbx_description
1 polymer ?
#
loop_
_entity_poly.entity_id
_entity_poly.type
_entity_poly.pdbx_seq_one_letter_code
_entity_poly.pdbx_strand_id
1 'polypeptide(L)' 'MADFIISNFKGVKVTIAVTGLPVVICGEVLGSRCGNIIGIKAENGSIVNINADLIVFVL' A
#
# COMPACT_ATOMS: atom_id res chain seq x y z
N MET A 1 1.07 1.61 -11.81
CA MET A 1 1.36 0.65 -10.71
C MET A 1 0.17 0.55 -9.75
N ALA A 2 -0.44 1.67 -9.34
CA ALA A 2 -1.57 1.66 -8.41
C ALA A 2 -2.73 0.74 -8.81
N ASP A 3 -3.16 0.77 -10.07
CA ASP A 3 -4.29 -0.04 -10.54
C ASP A 3 -4.04 -1.55 -10.40
N PHE A 4 -2.82 -2.01 -10.70
CA PHE A 4 -2.44 -3.41 -10.51
C PHE A 4 -2.54 -3.80 -9.03
N ILE A 5 -2.03 -2.95 -8.14
CA ILE A 5 -2.03 -3.23 -6.70
C ILE A 5 -3.45 -3.31 -6.16
N ILE A 6 -4.29 -2.34 -6.53
CA ILE A 6 -5.67 -2.28 -6.09
C ILE A 6 -6.47 -3.44 -6.67
N SER A 7 -6.27 -3.77 -7.94
CA SER A 7 -7.01 -4.86 -8.58
C SER A 7 -6.68 -6.24 -8.00
N ASN A 8 -5.45 -6.46 -7.51
CA ASN A 8 -5.00 -7.77 -7.04
C ASN A 8 -5.01 -7.92 -5.52
N PHE A 9 -4.85 -6.82 -4.77
CA PHE A 9 -4.63 -6.87 -3.32
C PHE A 9 -5.65 -6.07 -2.49
N LYS A 10 -6.68 -5.46 -3.10
CA LYS A 10 -7.72 -4.75 -2.34
C LYS A 10 -8.43 -5.69 -1.36
N GLY A 11 -8.55 -5.26 -0.11
CA GLY A 11 -9.13 -6.07 0.97
C GLY A 11 -8.20 -7.18 1.50
N VAL A 12 -6.99 -7.31 0.95
CA VAL A 12 -6.00 -8.30 1.39
C VAL A 12 -5.02 -7.64 2.34
N LYS A 13 -4.61 -8.36 3.39
CA LYS A 13 -3.49 -7.97 4.23
C LYS A 13 -2.18 -8.15 3.45
N VAL A 14 -1.44 -7.07 3.27
CA VAL A 14 -0.15 -7.06 2.58
C VAL A 14 0.94 -6.47 3.46
N THR A 15 2.17 -6.85 3.18
CA THR A 15 3.38 -6.26 3.74
C THR A 15 4.09 -5.51 2.62
N ILE A 16 4.22 -4.19 2.77
CA ILE A 16 4.77 -3.29 1.75
C ILE A 16 6.05 -2.65 2.28
N ALA A 17 7.14 -2.78 1.53
CA ALA A 17 8.35 -2.02 1.78
C ALA A 17 8.32 -0.70 0.99
N VAL A 18 8.81 0.38 1.60
CA VAL A 18 8.85 1.71 0.97
C VAL A 18 10.25 2.00 0.45
N THR A 19 10.39 2.25 -0.85
CA THR A 19 11.67 2.56 -1.49
C THR A 19 12.32 3.79 -0.85
N GLY A 20 13.60 3.69 -0.51
CA GLY A 20 14.38 4.79 0.08
C GLY A 20 14.18 5.00 1.57
N LEU A 21 13.34 4.18 2.24
CA LEU A 21 13.12 4.22 3.68
C LEU A 21 13.23 2.80 4.27
N PRO A 22 13.88 2.62 5.44
CA PRO A 22 13.92 1.33 6.13
C PRO A 22 12.61 1.09 6.89
N VAL A 23 11.48 1.18 6.18
CA VAL A 23 10.13 1.08 6.75
C VAL A 23 9.33 0.04 5.97
N VAL A 24 8.64 -0.81 6.74
CA VAL A 24 7.71 -1.80 6.23
C VAL A 24 6.34 -1.53 6.84
N ILE A 25 5.30 -1.56 6.00
CA ILE A 25 3.93 -1.28 6.38
C ILE A 25 3.10 -2.54 6.16
N CYS A 26 2.54 -3.06 7.25
CA CYS A 26 1.60 -4.16 7.22
C CYS A 26 0.18 -3.60 7.35
N GLY A 27 -0.72 -3.99 6.45
CA GLY A 27 -2.09 -3.52 6.51
C GLY A 27 -2.95 -3.98 5.35
N GLU A 28 -4.19 -3.52 5.34
CA GLU A 28 -5.17 -3.84 4.31
C GLU A 28 -5.19 -2.75 3.22
N VAL A 29 -5.13 -3.15 1.95
CA VAL A 29 -5.25 -2.20 0.83
C VAL A 29 -6.70 -1.76 0.68
N LEU A 30 -6.96 -0.45 0.81
CA LEU A 30 -8.30 0.13 0.74
C LEU A 30 -8.70 0.52 -0.70
N GLY A 31 -7.75 1.01 -1.50
CA GLY A 31 -7.98 1.52 -2.86
C GLY A 31 -7.13 2.75 -3.19
N SER A 32 -7.34 3.33 -4.38
CA SER A 32 -6.73 4.60 -4.77
C SER A 32 -7.54 5.76 -4.20
N ARG A 33 -6.86 6.75 -3.61
CA ARG A 33 -7.51 8.02 -3.22
C ARG A 33 -7.33 9.12 -4.26
N CYS A 34 -6.23 9.10 -5.02
CA CYS A 34 -5.95 10.10 -6.04
C CYS A 34 -4.86 9.56 -6.99
N GLY A 35 -5.25 9.17 -8.20
CA GLY A 35 -4.34 8.65 -9.22
C GLY A 35 -3.46 7.50 -8.71
N ASN A 36 -2.15 7.73 -8.66
CA ASN A 36 -1.16 6.71 -8.29
C ASN A 36 -0.94 6.55 -6.77
N ILE A 37 -1.77 7.15 -5.91
CA ILE A 37 -1.66 7.04 -4.45
C ILE A 37 -2.58 5.94 -3.92
N ILE A 38 -2.01 4.99 -3.18
CA ILE A 38 -2.74 3.88 -2.55
C ILE A 38 -2.88 4.16 -1.05
N GLY A 39 -4.08 3.91 -0.53
CA GLY A 39 -4.35 3.90 0.92
C GLY A 39 -4.23 2.50 1.50
N ILE A 40 -3.45 2.36 2.58
CA ILE A 40 -3.30 1.13 3.37
C ILE A 40 -3.82 1.40 4.77
N LYS A 41 -4.70 0.54 5.28
CA LYS A 41 -5.15 0.58 6.68
C LYS A 41 -4.21 -0.27 7.54
N ALA A 42 -3.42 0.38 8.37
CA ALA A 42 -2.56 -0.29 9.35
C ALA A 42 -3.38 -0.91 10.48
N GLU A 43 -2.78 -1.83 11.25
CA GLU A 43 -3.48 -2.56 12.32
C GLU A 43 -3.99 -1.66 13.45
N ASN A 44 -3.34 -0.52 13.68
CA ASN A 44 -3.79 0.49 14.64
C ASN A 44 -4.96 1.35 14.14
N GLY A 45 -5.54 1.03 12.96
CA GLY A 45 -6.64 1.77 12.34
C GLY A 45 -6.21 3.01 11.55
N SER A 46 -4.92 3.37 11.57
CA SER A 46 -4.41 4.51 10.80
C SER A 46 -4.40 4.22 9.30
N ILE A 47 -4.64 5.25 8.48
CA ILE A 47 -4.55 5.14 7.02
C ILE A 47 -3.24 5.75 6.57
N VAL A 48 -2.40 4.93 5.94
CA VAL A 48 -1.14 5.35 5.33
C VAL A 48 -1.35 5.50 3.83
N ASN A 49 -1.07 6.70 3.31
CA ASN A 49 -1.16 6.99 1.88
C ASN A 49 0.24 6.96 1.28
N ILE A 50 0.47 6.10 0.30
CA ILE A 50 1.78 5.90 -0.33
C ILE A 50 1.62 6.03 -1.84
N ASN A 51 2.53 6.76 -2.49
CA ASN A 51 2.62 6.72 -3.94
C ASN A 51 3.06 5.31 -4.38
N ALA A 52 2.32 4.69 -5.29
CA ALA A 52 2.56 3.33 -5.76
C ALA A 52 3.95 3.14 -6.39
N ASP A 53 4.58 4.20 -6.89
CA ASP A 53 5.94 4.12 -7.44
C ASP A 53 7.01 3.93 -6.36
N LEU A 54 6.67 4.17 -5.09
CA LEU A 54 7.54 3.97 -3.94
C LEU A 54 7.32 2.61 -3.27
N ILE A 55 6.43 1.77 -3.81
CA ILE A 55 6.07 0.49 -3.21
C ILE A 55 6.89 -0.63 -3.84
N VAL A 56 7.52 -1.43 -2.99
CA VAL A 56 8.13 -2.72 -3.36
C VAL A 56 7.34 -3.83 -2.69
N PHE A 57 6.84 -4.78 -3.48
CA PHE A 57 6.27 -6.02 -2.96
C PHE A 57 7.38 -7.00 -2.66
N VAL A 58 7.39 -7.48 -1.43
CA VAL A 58 8.18 -8.64 -1.03
C VAL A 58 7.16 -9.77 -0.84
N LEU A 59 7.10 -10.69 -1.82
CA LEU A 59 6.24 -11.87 -1.82
C LEU A 59 6.90 -13.02 -1.06
#